data_AF-A0A7Y4UC41-F1
#
_entry.id   AF-A0A7Y4UC41-F1
#
_cell.length_a   1.000
_cell.length_b   1.000
_cell.length_c   1.000
_cell.angle_alpha   90.00
_cell.angle_beta   90.00
_cell.angle_gamma   90.00
#
_symmetry.space_group_name_H-M   'P 1'
#
loop_
_entity.id
_entity.type
_entity.pdbx_description
1 polymer ?
#
loop_
_entity_poly.entity_id
_entity_poly.type
_entity_poly.pdbx_seq_one_letter_code
_entity_poly.pdbx_strand_id
1 'polypeptide(L)'
;MNTTQREARLNIVKAHLDAECQHDLDAIMATFSAQPGFALNGMELSGAEVVRGVYDGFGFGEQGSFADIKLEVQQQYVGDDSVTTEMMFRATHAGEWQGIAATGRAVAVPLCAIFTFDANNQVASERVYFDAATVLQQIGALG
;
A
#
# COMPACT_ATOMS: atom_id res chain seq x y z
N MET A 1 -23.08 8.37 0.43
CA MET A 1 -22.19 9.11 1.36
C MET A 1 -22.51 10.61 1.36
N ASN A 2 -22.45 11.33 2.48
CA ASN A 2 -22.62 12.80 2.50
C ASN A 2 -21.32 13.53 2.10
N THR A 3 -21.40 14.80 1.68
CA THR A 3 -20.24 15.55 1.14
C THR A 3 -19.08 15.66 2.12
N THR A 4 -19.34 15.95 3.40
CA THR A 4 -18.30 16.09 4.42
C THR A 4 -17.56 14.77 4.67
N GLN A 5 -18.31 13.66 4.70
CA GLN A 5 -17.75 12.33 4.84
C GLN A 5 -16.88 11.95 3.64
N ARG A 6 -17.34 12.29 2.43
CA ARG A 6 -16.60 12.08 1.19
C ARG A 6 -15.27 12.83 1.22
N GLU A 7 -15.29 14.11 1.57
CA GLU A 7 -14.08 14.94 1.67
C GLU A 7 -13.11 14.40 2.71
N ALA A 8 -13.59 14.01 3.90
CA ALA A 8 -12.76 13.43 4.95
C ALA A 8 -12.04 12.14 4.48
N ARG A 9 -12.77 11.24 3.82
CA ARG A 9 -12.23 9.97 3.30
C ARG A 9 -11.23 10.18 2.15
N LEU A 10 -11.45 11.17 1.28
CA LEU A 10 -10.47 11.51 0.24
C LEU A 10 -9.21 12.15 0.84
N ASN A 11 -9.37 13.02 1.83
CA ASN A 11 -8.24 13.65 2.50
C ASN A 11 -7.39 12.65 3.26
N ILE A 12 -7.99 11.67 3.95
CA ILE A 12 -7.21 10.66 4.68
C ILE A 12 -6.50 9.69 3.73
N VAL A 13 -7.11 9.31 2.60
CA VAL A 13 -6.42 8.51 1.57
C VAL A 13 -5.26 9.29 0.96
N LYS A 14 -5.45 10.59 0.68
CA LYS A 14 -4.35 11.43 0.21
C LYS A 14 -3.22 11.48 1.24
N ALA A 15 -3.54 11.73 2.51
CA ALA A 15 -2.54 11.77 3.59
C ALA A 15 -1.81 10.43 3.75
N HIS A 16 -2.51 9.31 3.58
CA HIS A 16 -1.94 7.98 3.58
C HIS A 16 -0.90 7.79 2.47
N LEU A 17 -1.28 8.06 1.21
CA LEU A 17 -0.38 7.92 0.06
C LEU A 17 0.80 8.91 0.12
N ASP A 18 0.58 10.12 0.65
CA ASP A 18 1.64 11.10 0.88
C ASP A 18 2.66 10.58 1.92
N ALA A 19 2.19 9.91 2.98
CA ALA A 19 3.04 9.32 4.02
C ALA A 19 3.83 8.11 3.50
N GLU A 20 3.20 7.25 2.69
CA GLU A 20 3.89 6.17 1.97
C GLU A 20 5.02 6.70 1.08
N CYS A 21 4.76 7.74 0.28
CA CYS A 21 5.80 8.36 -0.56
C CYS A 21 6.92 9.03 0.25
N GLN A 22 6.64 9.43 1.48
CA GLN A 22 7.62 10.00 2.42
C GLN A 22 8.36 8.93 3.24
N HIS A 23 7.96 7.66 3.13
CA HIS A 23 8.46 6.56 3.96
C HIS A 23 8.29 6.86 5.46
N ASP A 24 7.20 7.54 5.82
CA ASP A 24 6.86 7.87 7.21
C ASP A 24 5.89 6.83 7.77
N LEU A 25 6.47 5.75 8.31
CA LEU A 25 5.71 4.63 8.83
C LEU A 25 4.77 5.02 9.99
N ASP A 26 5.14 6.01 10.79
CA ASP A 26 4.30 6.49 11.89
C ASP A 26 3.09 7.27 11.35
N ALA A 27 3.30 8.12 10.34
CA ALA A 27 2.22 8.82 9.66
C ALA A 27 1.29 7.86 8.89
N ILE A 28 1.81 6.82 8.23
CA ILE A 28 0.99 5.76 7.62
C ILE A 28 0.08 5.15 8.67
N MET A 29 0.65 4.69 9.79
CA MET A 29 -0.11 4.03 10.85
C MET A 29 -1.12 4.97 11.54
N ALA A 30 -0.86 6.28 11.59
CA ALA A 30 -1.79 7.25 12.15
C ALA A 30 -3.08 7.46 11.33
N THR A 31 -3.09 7.05 10.05
CA THR A 31 -4.30 7.11 9.20
C THR A 31 -5.26 5.95 9.45
N PHE A 32 -4.75 4.85 9.99
CA PHE A 32 -5.54 3.66 10.27
C PHE A 32 -6.41 3.82 11.53
N SER A 33 -7.52 3.10 11.54
CA SER A 33 -8.33 2.89 12.74
C SER A 33 -7.57 2.06 13.79
N ALA A 34 -8.12 1.95 15.01
CA ALA A 34 -7.49 1.20 16.09
C ALA A 34 -7.32 -0.31 15.83
N GLN A 35 -8.12 -0.90 14.94
CA GLN A 35 -8.04 -2.31 14.55
C GLN A 35 -7.98 -2.42 13.03
N PRO A 36 -6.83 -2.11 12.42
CA PRO A 36 -6.72 -2.09 10.97
C PRO A 36 -6.68 -3.50 10.38
N GLY A 37 -7.30 -3.65 9.22
CA GLY A 37 -7.10 -4.78 8.31
C GLY A 37 -6.20 -4.40 7.13
N PHE A 38 -5.50 -5.37 6.59
CA PHE A 38 -4.76 -5.25 5.35
C PHE A 38 -4.92 -6.54 4.54
N ALA A 39 -5.17 -6.45 3.24
CA ALA A 39 -5.19 -7.62 2.38
C ALA A 39 -4.20 -7.46 1.24
N LEU A 40 -3.36 -8.46 1.01
CA LEU A 40 -2.41 -8.48 -0.08
C LEU A 40 -2.72 -9.64 -1.03
N ASN A 41 -3.21 -9.35 -2.23
CA ASN A 41 -3.58 -10.39 -3.21
C ASN A 41 -4.49 -11.50 -2.63
N GLY A 42 -5.40 -11.13 -1.71
CA GLY A 42 -6.32 -12.05 -1.04
C GLY A 42 -5.81 -12.68 0.27
N MET A 43 -4.57 -12.43 0.67
CA MET A 43 -4.06 -12.79 2.00
C MET A 43 -4.50 -11.73 3.02
N GLU A 44 -5.37 -12.12 3.95
CA GLU A 44 -5.89 -11.24 5.01
C GLU A 44 -4.92 -11.16 6.19
N LEU A 45 -4.63 -9.93 6.62
CA LEU A 45 -3.73 -9.56 7.71
C LEU A 45 -4.46 -8.56 8.60
N SER A 46 -4.35 -8.66 9.91
CA SER A 46 -5.11 -7.80 10.82
C SER A 46 -4.35 -7.47 12.10
N GLY A 47 -4.64 -6.30 12.64
CA GLY A 47 -4.00 -5.76 13.84
C GLY A 47 -2.86 -4.80 13.51
N ALA A 48 -2.73 -3.75 14.31
CA ALA A 48 -1.82 -2.63 14.03
C ALA A 48 -0.34 -3.06 13.90
N GLU A 49 0.13 -3.99 14.73
CA GLU A 49 1.50 -4.51 14.66
C GLU A 49 1.75 -5.27 13.35
N VAL A 50 0.81 -6.12 12.94
CA VAL A 50 0.90 -6.89 11.69
C VAL A 50 0.89 -5.94 10.50
N VAL A 51 -0.05 -4.99 10.45
CA VAL A 51 -0.14 -4.02 9.37
C VAL A 51 1.14 -3.17 9.28
N ARG A 52 1.66 -2.68 10.43
CA ARG A 52 2.94 -1.97 10.45
C ARG A 52 4.08 -2.81 9.88
N GLY A 53 4.16 -4.08 10.27
CA GLY A 53 5.18 -5.01 9.76
C GLY A 53 5.07 -5.27 8.26
N VAL A 54 3.88 -5.19 7.67
CA VAL A 54 3.71 -5.27 6.20
C VAL A 54 4.35 -4.07 5.51
N TYR A 55 4.03 -2.84 5.94
CA TYR A 55 4.61 -1.64 5.35
C TYR A 55 6.13 -1.59 5.51
N ASP A 56 6.62 -1.87 6.71
CA ASP A 56 8.06 -1.95 6.97
C ASP A 56 8.70 -3.06 6.11
N GLY A 57 8.12 -4.26 6.07
CA GLY A 57 8.61 -5.36 5.24
C GLY A 57 8.64 -5.05 3.73
N PHE A 58 7.70 -4.26 3.22
CA PHE A 58 7.72 -3.83 1.82
C PHE A 58 8.81 -2.80 1.51
N GLY A 59 9.17 -1.94 2.47
CA GLY A 59 10.15 -0.88 2.25
C GLY A 59 9.66 0.53 2.55
N PHE A 60 8.50 0.69 3.20
CA PHE A 60 7.99 2.01 3.59
C PHE A 60 8.55 2.51 4.94
N GLY A 61 9.40 1.70 5.59
CA GLY A 61 10.15 2.06 6.80
C GLY A 61 11.66 2.12 6.55
N GLU A 62 12.46 1.72 7.55
CA GLU A 62 13.92 1.76 7.46
C GLU A 62 14.52 0.58 6.69
N GLN A 63 13.77 -0.52 6.62
CA GLN A 63 14.17 -1.78 6.01
C GLN A 63 13.08 -2.21 5.03
N GLY A 64 13.33 -3.26 4.23
CA GLY A 64 12.29 -3.89 3.42
C GLY A 64 12.80 -4.52 2.13
N SER A 65 11.89 -5.19 1.43
CA SER A 65 12.13 -5.83 0.15
C SER A 65 12.44 -4.84 -0.98
N PHE A 66 11.87 -3.64 -0.91
CA PHE A 66 11.99 -2.62 -1.93
C PHE A 66 12.51 -1.30 -1.35
N ALA A 67 13.27 -0.56 -2.15
CA ALA A 67 13.77 0.78 -1.83
C ALA A 67 13.39 1.77 -2.94
N ASP A 68 13.54 3.06 -2.68
CA ASP A 68 13.19 4.14 -3.62
C ASP A 68 11.74 4.05 -4.11
N ILE A 69 10.81 3.65 -3.22
CA ILE A 69 9.42 3.40 -3.59
C ILE A 69 8.79 4.72 -4.07
N LYS A 70 8.09 4.63 -5.21
CA LYS A 70 7.25 5.69 -5.77
C LYS A 70 5.90 5.13 -6.15
N LEU A 71 4.85 5.81 -5.69
CA LEU A 71 3.46 5.53 -6.03
C LEU A 71 2.92 6.67 -6.90
N GLU A 72 2.68 6.40 -8.17
CA GLU A 72 2.11 7.35 -9.11
C GLU A 72 0.61 7.06 -9.28
N VAL A 73 -0.24 7.85 -8.63
CA VAL A 73 -1.71 7.75 -8.78
C VAL A 73 -2.11 8.01 -10.22
N GLN A 74 -2.78 7.03 -10.83
CA GLN A 74 -3.30 7.11 -12.20
C GLN A 74 -4.78 7.50 -12.20
N GLN A 75 -5.58 6.83 -11.37
CA GLN A 75 -7.01 7.06 -11.26
C GLN A 75 -7.49 6.83 -9.83
N GLN A 76 -8.58 7.52 -9.47
CA GLN A 76 -9.25 7.32 -8.20
C GLN A 76 -10.77 7.26 -8.39
N TYR A 77 -11.38 6.24 -7.82
CA TYR A 77 -12.82 5.98 -7.85
C TYR A 77 -13.38 6.08 -6.44
N VAL A 78 -14.45 6.85 -6.29
CA VAL A 78 -15.05 7.13 -4.98
C VAL A 78 -16.42 6.46 -4.94
N GLY A 79 -16.50 5.37 -4.17
CA GLY A 79 -17.74 4.70 -3.85
C GLY A 79 -18.38 5.29 -2.58
N ASP A 80 -19.51 4.71 -2.18
CA ASP A 80 -20.20 5.12 -0.95
C ASP A 80 -19.41 4.77 0.31
N ASP A 81 -18.75 3.61 0.33
CA ASP A 81 -18.04 3.08 1.50
C ASP A 81 -16.55 2.83 1.27
N SER A 82 -16.06 3.11 0.06
CA SER A 82 -14.68 2.85 -0.33
C SER A 82 -14.10 3.92 -1.25
N VAL A 83 -12.78 4.04 -1.21
CA VAL A 83 -11.98 4.76 -2.21
C VAL A 83 -11.06 3.75 -2.85
N THR A 84 -11.09 3.68 -4.18
CA THR A 84 -10.21 2.80 -4.95
C THR A 84 -9.22 3.64 -5.72
N THR A 85 -7.94 3.35 -5.58
CA THR A 85 -6.84 4.08 -6.21
C THR A 85 -6.06 3.12 -7.10
N GLU A 86 -6.01 3.41 -8.40
CA GLU A 86 -5.10 2.74 -9.34
C GLU A 86 -3.79 3.52 -9.38
N MET A 87 -2.68 2.81 -9.25
CA MET A 87 -1.34 3.41 -9.16
C MET A 87 -0.33 2.65 -10.00
N MET A 88 0.74 3.32 -10.40
CA MET A 88 1.96 2.67 -10.86
C MET A 88 2.94 2.63 -9.68
N PHE A 89 3.30 1.43 -9.23
CA PHE A 89 4.35 1.22 -8.24
C PHE A 89 5.70 1.09 -8.93
N ARG A 90 6.68 1.85 -8.47
CA ARG A 90 8.07 1.74 -8.92
C ARG A 90 8.99 1.65 -7.72
N ALA A 91 10.00 0.79 -7.79
CA ALA A 91 10.99 0.64 -6.73
C ALA A 91 12.25 -0.06 -7.22
N THR A 92 13.25 -0.16 -6.36
CA THR A 92 14.44 -1.00 -6.50
C THR A 92 14.30 -2.25 -5.62
N HIS A 93 14.49 -3.44 -6.16
CA HIS A 93 14.51 -4.68 -5.35
C HIS A 93 15.81 -4.77 -4.53
N ALA A 94 15.72 -4.34 -3.27
CA ALA A 94 16.85 -4.06 -2.39
C ALA A 94 16.97 -4.99 -1.17
N GLY A 95 15.91 -5.75 -0.87
CA GLY A 95 15.89 -6.79 0.16
C GLY A 95 15.45 -8.14 -0.38
N GLU A 96 15.29 -9.14 0.49
CA GLU A 96 14.67 -10.41 0.09
C GLU A 96 13.17 -10.21 -0.15
N TRP A 97 12.64 -10.77 -1.23
CA TRP A 97 11.20 -10.80 -1.51
C TRP A 97 10.79 -12.16 -2.06
N GLN A 98 9.78 -12.79 -1.46
CA GLN A 98 9.28 -14.11 -1.87
C GLN A 98 10.39 -15.18 -1.97
N GLY A 99 11.38 -15.13 -1.06
CA GLY A 99 12.53 -16.04 -1.04
C GLY A 99 13.62 -15.73 -2.07
N ILE A 100 13.50 -14.61 -2.80
CA ILE A 100 14.51 -14.15 -3.77
C ILE A 100 15.34 -13.06 -3.13
N ALA A 101 16.66 -13.27 -3.01
CA ALA A 101 17.58 -12.27 -2.50
C ALA A 101 17.59 -11.00 -3.37
N ALA A 102 17.96 -9.87 -2.77
CA ALA A 102 18.03 -8.58 -3.43
C ALA A 102 18.81 -8.66 -4.76
N THR A 103 18.18 -8.22 -5.85
CA THR A 103 18.80 -8.27 -7.18
C THR A 103 19.27 -6.91 -7.68
N GLY A 104 18.94 -5.83 -6.96
CA GLY A 104 19.24 -4.44 -7.34
C GLY A 104 18.50 -3.99 -8.61
N ARG A 105 17.55 -4.77 -9.11
CA ARG A 105 16.80 -4.44 -10.33
C ARG A 105 15.65 -3.50 -10.01
N ALA A 106 15.38 -2.59 -10.94
CA ALA A 106 14.20 -1.77 -10.90
C ALA A 106 12.96 -2.62 -11.20
N VAL A 107 11.86 -2.32 -10.50
CA VAL A 107 10.55 -2.88 -10.74
C VAL A 107 9.55 -1.78 -11.06
N ALA A 108 8.59 -2.08 -11.93
CA ALA A 108 7.45 -1.22 -12.23
C ALA A 108 6.22 -2.09 -12.51
N VAL A 109 5.18 -1.95 -11.69
CA VAL A 109 3.96 -2.76 -11.80
C VAL A 109 2.72 -1.91 -11.50
N PRO A 110 1.64 -2.01 -12.28
CA PRO A 110 0.35 -1.46 -11.90
C PRO A 110 -0.15 -2.13 -10.62
N LEU A 111 -0.69 -1.35 -9.69
CA LEU A 111 -1.39 -1.86 -8.52
C LEU A 111 -2.71 -1.14 -8.31
N CYS A 112 -3.61 -1.78 -7.57
CA CYS A 112 -4.88 -1.22 -7.14
C CYS A 112 -5.00 -1.36 -5.62
N ALA A 113 -5.23 -0.24 -4.94
CA ALA A 113 -5.50 -0.19 -3.51
C ALA A 113 -6.99 0.18 -3.29
N ILE A 114 -7.68 -0.58 -2.44
CA ILE A 114 -9.06 -0.32 -2.04
C ILE A 114 -9.08 -0.01 -0.55
N PHE A 115 -9.42 1.23 -0.22
CA PHE A 115 -9.55 1.71 1.14
C PHE A 115 -11.01 1.64 1.59
N THR A 116 -11.23 1.07 2.76
CA THR A 116 -12.51 1.10 3.49
C THR A 116 -12.34 1.85 4.79
N PHE A 117 -13.45 2.33 5.37
CA PHE A 117 -13.40 3.29 6.47
C PHE A 117 -14.30 2.89 7.63
N ASP A 118 -13.90 3.29 8.84
CA ASP A 118 -14.75 3.16 10.03
C ASP A 118 -15.75 4.33 10.16
N ALA A 119 -16.49 4.35 11.26
CA ALA A 119 -17.48 5.39 11.55
C ALA A 119 -16.86 6.79 11.76
N ASN A 120 -15.56 6.87 12.07
CA ASN A 120 -14.81 8.11 12.27
C ASN A 120 -14.09 8.55 10.98
N ASN A 121 -14.27 7.83 9.87
CA ASN A 121 -13.58 8.02 8.60
C ASN A 121 -12.08 7.74 8.66
N GLN A 122 -11.60 6.96 9.64
CA GLN A 122 -10.25 6.41 9.62
C GLN A 122 -10.20 5.20 8.68
N VAL A 123 -9.01 4.87 8.16
CA VAL A 123 -8.85 3.68 7.30
C VAL A 123 -9.08 2.44 8.15
N ALA A 124 -10.17 1.72 7.87
CA ALA A 124 -10.49 0.46 8.54
C ALA A 124 -9.70 -0.69 7.91
N SER A 125 -9.61 -0.71 6.59
CA SER A 125 -8.80 -1.68 5.86
C SER A 125 -8.33 -1.16 4.52
N GLU A 126 -7.10 -1.52 4.16
CA GLU A 126 -6.58 -1.41 2.80
C GLU A 126 -6.46 -2.80 2.16
N ARG A 127 -6.88 -2.92 0.90
CA ARG A 127 -6.71 -4.14 0.11
C ARG A 127 -5.93 -3.82 -1.15
N VAL A 128 -4.77 -4.45 -1.31
CA VAL A 128 -3.84 -4.21 -2.42
C VAL A 128 -3.83 -5.41 -3.36
N TYR A 129 -3.96 -5.13 -4.65
CA TYR A 129 -3.83 -6.09 -5.74
C TYR A 129 -2.75 -5.64 -6.72
N PHE A 130 -1.84 -6.55 -7.07
CA PHE A 130 -0.86 -6.36 -8.14
C PHE A 130 -0.40 -7.71 -8.67
N ASP A 131 0.12 -7.70 -9.90
CA ASP A 131 0.67 -8.91 -10.51
C ASP A 131 2.08 -9.21 -9.97
N ALA A 132 2.13 -10.07 -8.96
CA ALA A 132 3.39 -10.54 -8.38
C ALA A 132 4.26 -11.31 -9.39
N ALA A 133 3.68 -11.98 -10.40
CA ALA A 133 4.45 -12.70 -11.40
C ALA A 133 5.23 -11.73 -12.30
N THR A 134 4.64 -10.60 -12.67
CA THR A 134 5.34 -9.52 -13.37
C THR A 134 6.55 -9.02 -12.56
N VAL A 135 6.41 -8.84 -11.24
CA VAL A 135 7.55 -8.44 -10.39
C VAL A 135 8.63 -9.53 -10.37
N LEU A 136 8.25 -10.80 -10.21
CA LEU A 136 9.18 -11.94 -10.25
C LEU A 136 9.94 -12.02 -11.58
N GLN A 137 9.30 -11.76 -12.72
CA GLN A 137 9.96 -11.68 -14.02
C GLN A 137 10.99 -10.54 -14.08
N GLN A 138 10.61 -9.34 -13.63
CA GLN A 138 11.48 -8.16 -13.64
C GLN A 138 12.73 -8.37 -12.77
N ILE A 139 12.58 -9.01 -11.61
CA ILE A 139 13.72 -9.33 -10.74
C ILE A 139 14.52 -10.56 -11.21
N GLY A 140 14.08 -11.28 -12.25
CA GLY A 140 14.79 -12.41 -12.85
C GLY A 140 14.53 -13.77 -12.19
N ALA A 141 13.45 -13.89 -11.42
CA ALA A 141 13.05 -15.12 -10.75
C ALA A 141 12.05 -15.97 -11.56
N LEU A 142 11.45 -15.40 -12.60
CA LEU A 142 10.53 -16.07 -13.53
C LEU A 142 10.90 -15.72 -14.98
N GLY A 143 10.74 -16.67 -15.90
CA GLY A 143 11.05 -16.54 -17.33
C GLY A 143 9.85 -16.75 -18.24
#